data_AF-A0A525K1M3-F1
#
_entry.id   AF-A0A525K1M3-F1
#
_cell.length_a   1.000
_cell.length_b   1.000
_cell.length_c   1.000
_cell.angle_alpha   90.00
_cell.angle_beta   90.00
_cell.angle_gamma   90.00
#
_symmetry.space_group_name_H-M   'P 1'
#
loop_
_entity.id
_entity.type
_entity.pdbx_description
1 polymer ?
#
loop_
_entity_poly.entity_id
_entity_poly.type
_entity_poly.pdbx_seq_one_letter_code
_entity_poly.pdbx_strand_id
1 'polypeptide(L)'
;LLTYKDEYEVARLYTDGRFEKQLRDQFDGDFKISFNLAPPMLGGGTDALGRPRKRAFGAWMMPVFRLLAKMRVLRGTAFDIFGHSADRKLERDLIVGYEKDVATVLGLLSPLTLETSVELLSLPDRIRGYGPVKEKSVRDAKARYAQLAADLTNPPPAPRQIAAE
;
A
#
# COMPACT_ATOMS: atom_id res chain seq x y z
N LEU A 1 -6.26 -0.83 -0.19
CA LEU A 1 -5.63 0.28 0.57
C LEU A 1 -5.32 -0.10 2.02
N LEU A 2 -6.29 -0.70 2.74
CA LEU A 2 -6.21 -0.95 4.20
C LEU A 2 -5.16 -2.00 4.63
N THR A 3 -4.75 -2.89 3.73
CA THR A 3 -3.68 -3.86 3.99
C THR A 3 -2.45 -3.45 3.20
N TYR A 4 -1.42 -2.96 3.87
CA TYR A 4 -0.11 -2.75 3.28
C TYR A 4 0.84 -3.89 3.63
N LYS A 5 1.68 -4.27 2.66
CA LYS A 5 2.73 -5.26 2.87
C LYS A 5 3.89 -4.56 3.56
N ASP A 6 3.99 -4.72 4.87
CA ASP A 6 5.10 -4.21 5.65
C ASP A 6 6.22 -5.24 5.80
N GLU A 7 7.38 -4.74 6.22
CA GLU A 7 8.61 -5.50 6.33
C GLU A 7 8.49 -6.59 7.41
N TYR A 8 7.69 -6.33 8.45
CA TYR A 8 7.39 -7.28 9.51
C TYR A 8 6.55 -8.47 9.02
N GLU A 9 5.49 -8.26 8.22
CA GLU A 9 4.74 -9.36 7.61
C GLU A 9 5.58 -10.12 6.59
N VAL A 10 6.41 -9.43 5.79
CA VAL A 10 7.35 -10.09 4.87
C VAL A 10 8.25 -11.04 5.66
N ALA A 11 8.85 -10.55 6.75
CA ALA A 11 9.72 -11.34 7.60
C ALA A 11 9.00 -12.53 8.22
N ARG A 12 7.75 -12.35 8.67
CA ARG A 12 6.91 -13.44 9.21
C ARG A 12 6.63 -14.50 8.15
N LEU A 13 6.28 -14.11 6.93
CA LEU A 13 6.02 -15.06 5.83
C LEU A 13 7.26 -15.89 5.45
N TYR A 14 8.45 -15.32 5.53
CA TYR A 14 9.69 -16.08 5.32
C TYR A 14 10.04 -17.02 6.47
N THR A 15 9.50 -16.78 7.67
CA THR A 15 9.95 -17.46 8.90
C THR A 15 8.89 -18.30 9.59
N ASP A 16 7.66 -18.34 9.06
CA ASP A 16 6.54 -19.15 9.57
C ASP A 16 6.63 -20.65 9.24
N GLY A 17 7.75 -21.08 8.67
CA GLY A 17 8.03 -22.48 8.30
C GLY A 17 7.43 -22.91 6.97
N ARG A 18 6.39 -22.23 6.45
CA ARG A 18 5.79 -22.58 5.16
C ARG A 18 6.76 -22.35 4.00
N PHE A 19 7.52 -21.25 4.06
CA PHE A 19 8.55 -20.95 3.07
C PHE A 19 9.65 -22.00 3.02
N GLU A 20 10.15 -22.42 4.19
CA GLU A 20 11.20 -23.45 4.27
C GLU A 20 10.70 -24.81 3.75
N LYS A 21 9.48 -25.20 4.13
CA LYS A 21 8.85 -26.41 3.60
C LYS A 21 8.72 -26.34 2.08
N GLN A 22 8.19 -25.23 1.56
CA GLN A 22 8.02 -25.03 0.13
C GLN A 22 9.34 -25.07 -0.65
N LEU A 23 10.44 -24.62 -0.06
CA LEU A 23 11.77 -24.74 -0.67
C LEU A 23 12.23 -26.19 -0.72
N ARG A 24 12.08 -26.95 0.37
CA ARG A 24 12.45 -28.37 0.42
C ARG A 24 11.60 -29.23 -0.51
N ASP A 25 10.34 -28.88 -0.69
CA ASP A 25 9.42 -29.60 -1.58
C ASP A 25 9.71 -29.32 -3.07
N GLN A 26 10.27 -28.16 -3.42
CA GLN A 26 10.56 -27.77 -4.82
C GLN A 26 11.98 -28.07 -5.27
N PHE A 27 12.95 -28.12 -4.35
CA PHE A 27 14.36 -28.24 -4.68
C PHE A 27 14.96 -29.45 -3.98
N ASP A 28 15.46 -30.40 -4.77
CA ASP A 28 16.23 -31.54 -4.29
C ASP A 28 17.70 -31.15 -4.06
N GLY A 29 18.32 -31.75 -3.04
CA GLY A 29 19.74 -31.58 -2.72
C GLY A 29 20.10 -30.29 -1.97
N ASP A 30 21.38 -29.94 -2.01
CA ASP A 30 21.90 -28.75 -1.32
C ASP A 30 21.64 -27.48 -2.15
N PHE A 31 20.73 -26.63 -1.67
CA PHE A 31 20.45 -25.33 -2.27
C PHE A 31 20.93 -24.17 -1.40
N LYS A 32 21.30 -23.05 -2.04
CA LYS A 32 21.66 -21.80 -1.37
C LYS A 32 20.56 -20.77 -1.56
N ILE A 33 20.08 -20.21 -0.46
CA ILE A 33 19.08 -19.13 -0.48
C ILE A 33 19.80 -17.79 -0.59
N SER A 34 19.32 -16.95 -1.52
CA SER A 34 19.71 -15.55 -1.65
C SER A 34 18.46 -14.67 -1.76
N PHE A 35 18.43 -13.59 -1.01
CA PHE A 35 17.35 -12.61 -0.95
C PHE A 35 17.76 -11.32 -1.63
N ASN A 36 16.97 -10.87 -2.60
CA ASN A 36 17.18 -9.59 -3.28
C ASN A 36 16.39 -8.49 -2.59
N LEU A 37 17.04 -7.73 -1.71
CA LEU A 37 16.42 -6.70 -0.90
C LEU A 37 16.94 -5.32 -1.27
N ALA A 38 16.10 -4.30 -1.13
CA ALA A 38 16.50 -2.89 -1.21
C ALA A 38 16.32 -2.23 0.16
N PRO A 39 17.18 -2.55 1.16
CA PRO A 39 17.01 -2.03 2.50
C PRO A 39 17.20 -0.50 2.52
N PRO A 40 16.21 0.28 3.01
CA PRO A 40 16.23 1.74 2.96
C PRO A 40 17.41 2.33 3.76
N MET A 41 17.83 1.65 4.83
CA MET A 41 18.93 2.08 5.71
C MET A 41 20.31 1.99 5.06
N LEU A 42 20.50 1.18 4.01
CA LEU A 42 21.82 0.96 3.40
C LEU A 42 22.14 1.91 2.24
N GLY A 43 21.32 2.97 2.04
CA GLY A 43 21.69 4.14 1.24
C GLY A 43 22.16 3.83 -0.18
N GLY A 44 21.54 2.86 -0.86
CA GLY A 44 22.06 2.30 -2.11
C GLY A 44 21.86 3.15 -3.36
N GLY A 45 21.22 4.32 -3.26
CA GLY A 45 20.81 5.13 -4.39
C GLY A 45 19.74 4.46 -5.25
N THR A 46 19.44 5.09 -6.39
CA THR A 46 18.48 4.61 -7.37
C THR A 46 19.16 3.96 -8.57
N ASP A 47 18.46 3.08 -9.26
CA ASP A 47 18.85 2.59 -10.58
C ASP A 47 18.56 3.65 -11.66
N ALA A 48 18.88 3.34 -12.93
CA ALA A 48 18.65 4.24 -14.06
C ALA A 48 17.17 4.61 -14.27
N LEU A 49 16.24 3.89 -13.65
CA LEU A 49 14.80 4.11 -13.71
C LEU A 49 14.27 4.79 -12.43
N GLY A 50 15.15 5.28 -11.55
CA GLY A 50 14.78 5.94 -10.31
C GLY A 50 14.30 5.00 -9.20
N ARG A 51 14.53 3.67 -9.32
CA ARG A 51 14.04 2.68 -8.34
C ARG A 51 15.13 2.32 -7.33
N PRO A 52 14.77 1.96 -6.08
CA PRO A 52 15.76 1.53 -5.08
C PRO A 52 16.61 0.35 -5.58
N ARG A 53 17.94 0.48 -5.49
CA ARG A 53 18.86 -0.58 -5.92
C ARG A 53 18.73 -1.82 -5.02
N LYS A 54 18.43 -2.97 -5.64
CA LYS A 54 18.41 -4.26 -4.96
C LYS A 54 19.83 -4.76 -4.74
N ARG A 55 20.06 -5.42 -3.60
CA ARG A 55 21.30 -6.11 -3.24
C ARG A 55 20.97 -7.54 -2.83
N ALA A 56 21.86 -8.45 -3.19
CA ALA A 56 21.74 -9.86 -2.84
C ALA A 56 22.27 -10.10 -1.42
N PHE A 57 21.47 -10.76 -0.59
CA PHE A 57 21.81 -11.16 0.77
C PHE A 57 21.68 -12.67 0.88
N GLY A 58 22.73 -13.36 1.33
CA GLY A 58 22.69 -14.81 1.48
C GLY A 58 21.77 -15.31 2.60
N ALA A 59 21.85 -16.61 2.86
CA ALA A 59 21.05 -17.30 3.88
C ALA A 59 21.16 -16.73 5.30
N TRP A 60 22.22 -15.97 5.60
CA TRP A 60 22.39 -15.25 6.88
C TRP A 60 21.26 -14.24 7.16
N MET A 61 20.48 -13.85 6.15
CA MET A 61 19.32 -12.98 6.32
C MET A 61 18.13 -13.67 7.02
N MET A 62 18.07 -15.00 7.02
CA MET A 62 17.00 -15.76 7.69
C MET A 62 16.88 -15.46 9.20
N PRO A 63 17.97 -15.52 10.01
CA PRO A 63 17.88 -15.13 11.41
C PRO A 63 17.48 -13.66 11.60
N VAL A 64 17.86 -12.75 10.69
CA VAL A 64 17.42 -11.35 10.71
C VAL A 64 15.92 -11.25 10.51
N PHE A 65 15.36 -11.97 9.52
CA PHE A 65 13.91 -12.04 9.34
C PHE A 65 13.20 -12.63 10.57
N ARG A 66 13.79 -13.62 11.26
CA ARG A 66 13.17 -14.17 12.48
C ARG A 66 13.09 -13.13 13.59
N LEU A 67 14.13 -12.30 13.72
CA LEU A 67 14.14 -11.20 14.67
C LEU A 67 13.11 -10.13 14.28
N LEU A 68 13.10 -9.71 13.02
CA LEU A 68 12.13 -8.73 12.51
C LEU A 68 10.69 -9.21 12.72
N ALA A 69 10.38 -10.48 12.44
CA ALA A 69 9.04 -11.03 12.65
C ALA A 69 8.56 -10.91 14.11
N LYS A 70 9.47 -11.03 15.09
CA LYS A 70 9.19 -10.82 16.51
C LYS A 70 9.03 -9.33 16.87
N MET A 71 9.75 -8.46 16.18
CA MET A 71 9.67 -7.01 16.32
C MET A 71 8.42 -6.38 15.68
N ARG A 72 7.47 -7.18 15.17
CA ARG A 72 6.19 -6.68 14.64
C ARG A 72 5.42 -5.77 15.61
N VAL A 73 5.64 -5.93 16.91
CA VAL A 73 5.03 -5.10 17.97
C VAL A 73 5.47 -3.64 17.89
N LEU A 74 6.58 -3.35 17.21
CA LEU A 74 7.07 -1.99 16.99
C LEU A 74 6.29 -1.28 15.87
N ARG A 75 5.51 -1.99 15.05
CA ARG A 75 4.71 -1.41 13.97
C ARG A 75 3.85 -0.25 14.48
N GLY A 76 3.97 0.91 13.84
CA GLY A 76 3.20 2.10 14.22
C GLY A 76 3.65 2.80 15.50
N THR A 77 4.72 2.33 16.16
CA THR A 77 5.34 3.01 17.30
C THR A 77 6.44 3.98 16.84
N ALA A 78 6.92 4.84 17.74
CA ALA A 78 8.07 5.70 17.45
C ALA A 78 9.36 4.93 17.11
N PHE A 79 9.45 3.65 17.46
CA PHE A 79 10.58 2.77 17.15
C PHE A 79 10.43 2.03 15.80
N ASP A 80 9.36 2.30 15.05
CA ASP A 80 9.14 1.73 13.72
C ASP A 80 10.03 2.39 12.68
N ILE A 81 11.27 1.91 12.54
CA ILE A 81 12.25 2.47 11.59
C ILE A 81 11.76 2.42 10.13
N PHE A 82 10.92 1.44 9.77
CA PHE A 82 10.37 1.31 8.42
C PHE A 82 9.21 2.28 8.21
N GLY A 83 8.46 2.53 9.28
CA GLY A 83 7.36 3.47 9.34
C GLY A 83 7.73 4.93 9.06
N HIS A 84 9.00 5.30 9.12
CA HIS A 84 9.47 6.66 8.83
C HIS A 84 9.73 6.92 7.33
N SER A 85 9.63 5.90 6.47
CA SER A 85 9.82 6.07 5.03
C SER A 85 8.66 6.88 4.41
N ALA A 86 8.96 7.58 3.31
CA ALA A 86 7.97 8.37 2.58
C ALA A 86 6.78 7.51 2.11
N ASP A 87 7.07 6.28 1.66
CA ASP A 87 6.05 5.30 1.26
C ASP A 87 5.12 4.94 2.42
N ARG A 88 5.65 4.67 3.61
CA ARG A 88 4.82 4.32 4.78
C ARG A 88 4.01 5.49 5.29
N LYS A 89 4.58 6.70 5.27
CA LYS A 89 3.83 7.90 5.61
C LYS A 89 2.66 8.09 4.65
N LEU A 90 2.92 7.99 3.35
CA LEU A 90 1.88 8.09 2.32
C LEU A 90 0.78 7.04 2.49
N GLU A 91 1.14 5.78 2.77
CA GLU A 91 0.15 4.73 2.99
C GLU A 91 -0.75 4.98 4.20
N ARG A 92 -0.19 5.47 5.31
CA ARG A 92 -0.97 5.83 6.50
C ARG A 92 -1.87 7.03 6.23
N ASP A 93 -1.33 8.06 5.59
CA ASP A 93 -2.10 9.25 5.21
C ASP A 93 -3.29 8.88 4.31
N LEU A 94 -3.10 7.94 3.37
CA LEU A 94 -4.17 7.43 2.52
C LEU A 94 -5.24 6.66 3.31
N ILE A 95 -4.85 5.84 4.29
CA ILE A 95 -5.81 5.10 5.14
C ILE A 95 -6.64 6.09 5.96
N VAL A 96 -5.99 7.03 6.65
CA VAL A 96 -6.68 8.04 7.46
C VAL A 96 -7.58 8.92 6.59
N GLY A 97 -7.11 9.31 5.40
CA GLY A 97 -7.92 10.04 4.42
C GLY A 97 -9.16 9.25 4.03
N TYR A 98 -9.01 7.98 3.66
CA TYR A 98 -10.13 7.13 3.28
C TYR A 98 -11.15 6.95 4.40
N GLU A 99 -10.73 6.76 5.65
CA GLU A 99 -11.65 6.66 6.79
C GLU A 99 -12.45 7.96 6.99
N LYS A 100 -11.80 9.11 6.83
CA LYS A 100 -12.46 10.42 6.87
C LYS A 100 -13.45 10.59 5.71
N ASP A 101 -13.09 10.12 4.53
CA ASP A 101 -13.94 10.18 3.34
C ASP A 101 -15.19 9.33 3.52
N VAL A 102 -15.06 8.12 4.06
CA VAL A 102 -16.20 7.26 4.43
C VAL A 102 -17.12 7.98 5.42
N ALA A 103 -16.57 8.58 6.48
CA ALA A 103 -17.37 9.32 7.46
C ALA A 103 -18.10 10.52 6.81
N THR A 104 -17.44 11.22 5.89
CA THR A 104 -18.00 12.38 5.17
C THR A 104 -19.12 11.95 4.23
N VAL A 105 -18.89 10.90 3.44
CA VAL A 105 -19.88 10.32 2.53
C VAL A 105 -21.12 9.86 3.30
N LEU A 106 -20.95 9.17 4.44
CA LEU A 106 -22.09 8.73 5.24
C LEU A 106 -22.94 9.91 5.76
N GLY A 107 -22.34 11.07 6.00
CA GLY A 107 -23.07 12.29 6.41
C GLY A 107 -23.79 13.01 5.26
N LEU A 108 -23.35 12.82 4.02
CA LEU A 108 -23.87 13.50 2.82
C LEU A 108 -24.63 12.56 1.89
N LEU A 109 -24.81 11.29 2.28
CA LEU A 109 -25.40 10.27 1.44
C LEU A 109 -26.89 10.56 1.20
N SER A 110 -27.24 10.66 -0.08
CA SER A 110 -28.59 10.90 -0.56
C SER A 110 -28.75 10.27 -1.95
N PRO A 111 -29.99 10.13 -2.48
CA PRO A 111 -30.18 9.68 -3.85
C PRO A 111 -29.45 10.52 -4.89
N LEU A 112 -29.26 11.82 -4.62
CA LEU A 112 -28.56 12.75 -5.52
C LEU A 112 -27.04 12.58 -5.49
N THR A 113 -26.49 12.17 -4.35
CA THR A 113 -25.04 12.05 -4.12
C THR A 113 -24.53 10.61 -4.19
N LEU A 114 -25.41 9.63 -4.43
CA LEU A 114 -25.09 8.21 -4.40
C LEU A 114 -23.98 7.83 -5.39
N GLU A 115 -24.10 8.25 -6.66
CA GLU A 115 -23.11 7.93 -7.68
C GLU A 115 -21.74 8.53 -7.38
N THR A 116 -21.71 9.82 -7.02
CA THR A 116 -20.48 10.52 -6.60
C THR A 116 -19.83 9.85 -5.39
N SER A 117 -20.64 9.43 -4.42
CA SER A 117 -20.19 8.74 -3.21
C SER A 117 -19.53 7.40 -3.54
N VAL A 118 -20.16 6.59 -4.40
CA VAL A 118 -19.61 5.31 -4.84
C VAL A 118 -18.31 5.52 -5.61
N GLU A 119 -18.27 6.49 -6.53
CA GLU A 119 -17.06 6.76 -7.31
C GLU A 119 -15.91 7.21 -6.40
N LEU A 120 -16.17 8.14 -5.47
CA LEU A 120 -15.17 8.67 -4.54
C LEU A 120 -14.58 7.55 -3.68
N LEU A 121 -15.42 6.68 -3.10
CA LEU A 121 -14.98 5.55 -2.28
C LEU A 121 -14.33 4.42 -3.09
N SER A 122 -14.47 4.41 -4.42
CA SER A 122 -13.83 3.45 -5.32
C SER A 122 -12.45 3.93 -5.83
N LEU A 123 -12.09 5.20 -5.66
CA LEU A 123 -10.78 5.72 -6.08
C LEU A 123 -9.57 4.98 -5.49
N PRO A 124 -9.56 4.55 -4.22
CA PRO A 124 -8.45 3.80 -3.65
C PRO A 124 -8.10 2.53 -4.41
N ASP A 125 -9.06 1.91 -5.09
CA ASP A 125 -8.81 0.69 -5.88
C ASP A 125 -7.94 0.94 -7.10
N ARG A 126 -7.86 2.19 -7.58
CA ARG A 126 -6.98 2.63 -8.67
C ARG A 126 -5.55 2.87 -8.19
N ILE A 127 -5.33 3.01 -6.88
CA ILE A 127 -4.01 3.23 -6.28
C ILE A 127 -3.34 1.86 -6.06
N ARG A 128 -2.62 1.39 -7.08
CA ARG A 128 -1.92 0.09 -7.08
C ARG A 128 -0.42 0.23 -7.34
N GLY A 129 0.32 -0.86 -7.16
CA GLY A 129 1.76 -0.91 -7.38
C GLY A 129 2.58 -0.52 -6.15
N TYR A 130 3.89 -0.32 -6.36
CA TYR A 130 4.88 -0.03 -5.32
C TYR A 130 5.82 1.10 -5.75
N GLY A 131 6.34 1.86 -4.78
CA GLY A 131 7.30 2.95 -4.99
C GLY A 131 6.81 3.95 -6.05
N PRO A 132 7.64 4.29 -7.07
CA PRO A 132 7.32 5.34 -8.05
C PRO A 132 6.01 5.12 -8.83
N VAL A 133 5.62 3.86 -9.06
CA VAL A 133 4.36 3.54 -9.74
C VAL A 133 3.18 3.97 -8.87
N LYS A 134 3.24 3.67 -7.57
CA LYS A 134 2.20 4.02 -6.61
C LYS A 134 2.12 5.52 -6.42
N GLU A 135 3.25 6.20 -6.30
CA GLU A 135 3.30 7.67 -6.22
C GLU A 135 2.62 8.34 -7.41
N LYS A 136 2.86 7.85 -8.62
CA LYS A 136 2.18 8.33 -9.82
C LYS A 136 0.68 8.09 -9.75
N SER A 137 0.25 6.85 -9.43
CA SER A 137 -1.18 6.53 -9.29
C SER A 137 -1.88 7.37 -8.23
N VAL A 138 -1.21 7.70 -7.12
CA VAL A 138 -1.76 8.61 -6.10
C VAL A 138 -1.95 10.01 -6.66
N ARG A 139 -0.96 10.55 -7.39
CA ARG A 139 -1.08 11.89 -8.00
C ARG A 139 -2.24 11.94 -8.99
N ASP A 140 -2.39 10.92 -9.83
CA ASP A 140 -3.46 10.84 -10.82
C ASP A 140 -4.83 10.74 -10.12
N ALA A 141 -4.94 9.92 -9.06
CA ALA A 141 -6.17 9.79 -8.27
C ALA A 141 -6.57 11.09 -7.54
N LYS A 142 -5.59 11.89 -7.11
CA LYS A 142 -5.83 13.14 -6.36
C LYS A 142 -6.59 14.18 -7.18
N ALA A 143 -6.35 14.24 -8.49
CA ALA A 143 -7.08 15.15 -9.37
C ALA A 143 -8.58 14.79 -9.45
N ARG A 144 -8.88 13.50 -9.66
CA ARG A 144 -10.28 13.03 -9.70
C ARG A 144 -10.95 13.14 -8.32
N TYR A 145 -10.20 12.88 -7.26
CA TYR A 145 -10.67 13.06 -5.89
C TYR A 145 -11.15 14.49 -5.61
N ALA A 146 -10.35 15.50 -5.97
CA ALA A 146 -10.69 16.89 -5.73
C ALA A 146 -12.01 17.30 -6.42
N GLN A 147 -12.23 16.79 -7.62
CA GLN A 147 -13.49 17.01 -8.35
C GLN A 147 -14.67 16.34 -7.65
N LEU A 148 -14.57 15.04 -7.34
CA LEU A 148 -15.66 14.30 -6.69
C LEU A 148 -15.99 14.83 -5.29
N ALA A 149 -14.98 15.29 -4.53
CA ALA A 149 -15.21 15.91 -3.22
C ALA A 149 -15.98 17.23 -3.32
N ALA A 150 -15.72 18.03 -4.37
CA ALA A 150 -16.49 19.24 -4.65
C ALA A 150 -17.92 18.90 -5.07
N ASP A 151 -18.10 17.94 -5.98
CA ASP A 151 -19.41 17.48 -6.44
C ASP A 151 -20.23 16.85 -5.30
N LEU A 152 -19.58 16.21 -4.32
CA LEU A 152 -20.27 15.66 -3.15
C LEU A 152 -20.84 16.76 -2.24
N THR A 153 -20.13 17.88 -2.12
CA THR A 153 -20.55 19.03 -1.29
C THR A 153 -21.55 19.93 -2.01
N ASN A 154 -21.40 20.06 -3.32
CA ASN A 154 -22.27 20.85 -4.18
C ASN A 154 -22.72 19.99 -5.38
N PRO A 155 -23.73 19.12 -5.19
CA PRO A 155 -24.14 18.18 -6.21
C PRO A 155 -24.58 18.92 -7.47
N PRO A 156 -24.06 18.52 -8.65
CA PRO A 156 -24.55 19.07 -9.90
C PRO A 156 -26.06 18.78 -10.01
N PRO A 157 -26.83 19.68 -10.66
CA PRO A 157 -28.26 19.47 -10.82
C PRO A 157 -28.50 18.10 -11.47
N ALA A 158 -29.43 17.33 -10.89
CA ALA A 158 -29.74 15.99 -11.35
C ALA A 158 -29.90 15.99 -12.87
N PRO A 159 -29.27 15.06 -13.61
CA PRO A 159 -29.52 14.93 -15.04
C PRO A 159 -31.03 14.79 -15.21
N ARG A 160 -31.64 15.75 -15.93
CA ARG A 160 -33.08 15.70 -16.26
C ARG A 160 -33.30 14.33 -16.88
N GLN A 161 -34.06 13.47 -16.20
CA GLN A 161 -34.60 12.29 -16.84
C GLN A 161 -35.47 12.81 -17.98
N ILE A 162 -34.92 12.78 -19.20
CA ILE A 162 -35.72 12.98 -20.39
C ILE A 162 -36.59 11.73 -20.42
N ALA A 163 -37.81 11.85 -19.92
CA ALA A 163 -38.82 10.82 -20.07
C ALA A 163 -38.95 10.57 -21.58
N ALA A 164 -38.48 9.41 -22.02
CA ALA A 164 -38.83 8.88 -23.33
C ALA A 164 -40.29 8.42 -23.20
N GLU A 165 -41.19 9.19 -23.81
CA GLU A 165 -42.58 8.83 -24.08
C GLU A 165 -42.65 7.75 -25.17
#